data_AF-A0ABD0PQ95-F1
#
_entry.id   AF-A0ABD0PQ95-F1
#
_cell.length_a   1.000
_cell.length_b   1.000
_cell.length_c   1.000
_cell.angle_alpha   90.00
_cell.angle_beta   90.00
_cell.angle_gamma   90.00
#
_symmetry.space_group_name_H-M   'P 1'
#
loop_
_entity.id
_entity.type
_entity.pdbx_description
1 polymer ?
#
loop_
_entity_poly.entity_id
_entity_poly.type
_entity_poly.pdbx_seq_one_letter_code
_entity_poly.pdbx_strand_id
1 'polypeptide(L)' 'EDSMADIESSFEFSSSLTSSSLPPPRTRIFKIIVIGDSGVGKTCLTYRFCAGKFPDKTEATIGVDFREKVIEIDGEKIK' A
#
# COMPACT_ATOMS: atom_id res chain seq x y z
N GLU A 1 -7.89 -34.35 -39.56
CA GLU A 1 -7.44 -33.56 -38.39
C GLU A 1 -8.57 -32.62 -38.00
N ASP A 2 -9.35 -32.99 -36.99
CA ASP A 2 -10.53 -32.24 -36.56
C ASP A 2 -10.77 -32.57 -35.08
N SER A 3 -10.00 -31.95 -34.16
CA SER A 3 -10.12 -32.10 -32.68
C SER A 3 -9.20 -31.14 -31.90
N MET A 4 -9.14 -29.85 -32.25
CA MET A 4 -8.34 -28.89 -31.46
C MET A 4 -8.85 -27.45 -31.51
N ALA A 5 -10.16 -27.24 -31.60
CA ALA A 5 -10.78 -25.91 -31.57
C ALA A 5 -11.82 -25.71 -30.44
N ASP A 6 -12.23 -26.76 -29.73
CA ASP A 6 -13.37 -26.69 -28.80
C ASP A 6 -13.02 -26.35 -27.34
N ILE A 7 -11.74 -26.14 -26.99
CA ILE A 7 -11.34 -25.95 -25.58
C ILE A 7 -11.05 -24.48 -25.20
N GLU A 8 -10.83 -23.57 -26.14
CA GLU A 8 -10.63 -22.15 -25.81
C GLU A 8 -11.96 -21.37 -25.63
N SER A 9 -13.07 -21.92 -26.12
CA SER A 9 -14.41 -21.28 -26.00
C SER A 9 -14.97 -21.26 -24.57
N SER A 10 -14.41 -22.05 -23.64
CA SER A 10 -14.95 -22.17 -22.27
C SER A 10 -14.24 -21.33 -21.21
N PHE A 11 -13.11 -20.66 -21.53
CA PHE A 11 -12.37 -19.83 -20.57
C PHE A 11 -12.68 -18.33 -20.66
N GLU A 12 -13.48 -17.90 -21.64
CA GLU A 12 -13.98 -16.53 -21.81
C GLU A 12 -15.47 -16.42 -21.43
N PHE A 13 -15.92 -17.16 -20.41
CA PHE A 13 -17.30 -17.09 -19.93
C PHE A 13 -17.36 -17.03 -18.41
N SER A 14 -16.91 -15.90 -17.84
CA SER A 14 -17.68 -15.16 -16.82
C SER A 14 -16.88 -13.95 -16.32
N SER A 15 -17.01 -12.84 -17.01
CA SER A 15 -17.17 -11.55 -16.31
C SER A 15 -18.02 -10.66 -17.19
N SER A 16 -19.33 -10.81 -16.99
CA SER A 16 -20.38 -10.06 -17.64
C SER A 16 -20.07 -8.56 -17.69
N LEU A 17 -20.38 -7.98 -18.85
CA LEU A 17 -20.62 -6.56 -19.05
C LEU A 17 -21.53 -6.03 -17.93
N THR A 18 -20.93 -5.34 -16.95
CA THR A 18 -21.60 -4.21 -16.31
C THR A 18 -20.80 -2.98 -16.69
N SER A 19 -21.37 -2.11 -17.51
CA SER A 19 -20.95 -0.71 -17.59
C SER A 19 -21.38 -0.02 -16.28
N SER A 20 -20.89 -0.51 -15.14
CA SER A 20 -20.88 0.27 -13.93
C SER A 20 -19.60 1.08 -14.00
N SER A 21 -19.71 2.41 -13.98
CA SER A 21 -18.57 3.25 -13.68
C SER A 21 -18.11 2.86 -12.28
N LEU A 22 -17.23 1.85 -12.18
CA LEU A 22 -16.66 1.44 -10.92
C LEU A 22 -16.04 2.71 -10.34
N PRO A 23 -16.51 3.18 -9.17
CA PRO A 23 -15.88 4.32 -8.55
C PRO A 23 -14.39 4.01 -8.45
N PRO A 24 -13.51 5.01 -8.70
CA PRO A 24 -12.07 4.78 -8.70
C PRO A 24 -11.68 3.99 -7.44
N PRO A 25 -10.74 3.04 -7.55
CA PRO A 25 -10.34 2.19 -6.44
C PRO A 25 -10.16 3.03 -5.18
N ARG A 26 -10.94 2.72 -4.15
CA ARG A 26 -10.93 3.50 -2.90
C ARG A 26 -9.69 3.14 -2.10
N THR A 27 -8.59 3.85 -2.34
CA THR A 27 -7.40 3.71 -1.51
C THR A 27 -7.69 4.20 -0.11
N ARG A 28 -7.57 3.33 0.90
CA ARG A 28 -7.67 3.73 2.30
C ARG A 28 -6.41 4.50 2.71
N ILE A 29 -6.62 5.60 3.41
CA ILE A 29 -5.55 6.45 3.93
C ILE A 29 -5.66 6.51 5.46
N PHE A 30 -4.58 6.17 6.15
CA PHE A 30 -4.47 6.28 7.60
C PHE A 30 -3.50 7.40 7.96
N LYS A 31 -3.92 8.27 8.89
CA LYS A 31 -3.07 9.32 9.46
C LYS A 31 -2.59 8.86 10.83
N ILE A 32 -1.28 8.68 10.95
CA ILE A 32 -0.64 8.21 12.18
C ILE A 32 0.18 9.36 12.77
N ILE A 33 0.04 9.61 14.08
CA ILE A 33 0.82 10.59 14.82
C ILE A 33 1.63 9.86 15.89
N VAL A 34 2.95 10.04 15.88
CA VAL A 34 3.87 9.45 16.86
C VAL A 34 4.31 10.53 17.85
N ILE A 35 3.98 10.35 19.12
CA ILE A 35 4.28 11.29 20.21
C ILE A 35 5.10 10.62 21.32
N GLY A 36 5.82 11.43 22.11
CA GLY A 36 6.68 10.97 23.20
C GLY A 36 7.87 11.89 23.43
N ASP A 37 8.64 11.64 24.49
CA ASP A 37 9.77 12.47 24.90
C ASP A 37 10.88 12.59 23.87
N SER A 38 11.72 13.61 24.00
CA SER A 38 12.89 13.76 23.13
C SER A 38 13.83 12.56 23.28
N GLY A 39 14.43 12.10 22.18
CA GLY A 39 15.41 11.01 22.20
C GLY A 39 14.85 9.59 22.31
N VAL A 40 13.54 9.37 22.53
CA VAL A 40 12.94 8.00 22.64
C VAL A 40 12.89 7.21 21.32
N GLY A 41 13.39 7.77 20.22
CA GLY A 41 13.49 7.07 18.94
C GLY A 41 12.29 7.21 17.99
N LYS A 42 11.41 8.19 18.19
CA LYS A 42 10.24 8.45 17.30
C LYS A 42 10.64 8.53 15.82
N THR A 43 11.67 9.32 15.52
CA THR A 43 12.20 9.51 14.16
C THR A 43 12.80 8.23 13.60
N CYS A 44 13.53 7.47 14.43
CA CYS A 44 14.08 6.18 14.02
C CYS A 44 12.98 5.17 13.68
N LEU A 45 11.90 5.16 14.47
CA LEU A 45 10.76 4.27 14.25
C LEU A 45 10.05 4.59 12.93
N THR A 46 9.68 5.85 12.71
CA THR A 46 9.01 6.26 11.46
C THR A 46 9.92 6.09 10.24
N TYR A 47 11.21 6.41 10.37
CA TYR A 47 12.19 6.17 9.33
C TYR A 47 12.32 4.67 9.01
N ARG A 48 12.43 3.81 10.03
CA ARG A 48 12.54 2.36 9.83
C ARG A 48 11.28 1.78 9.18
N PHE A 49 10.11 2.25 9.59
CA PHE A 49 8.86 1.84 8.99
C PHE A 49 8.83 2.18 7.49
N CYS A 50 9.14 3.42 7.11
CA CYS A 50 9.06 3.87 5.72
C CYS A 50 10.21 3.36 4.84
N ALA A 51 11.46 3.42 5.32
CA ALA A 51 12.67 3.14 4.55
C ALA A 51 13.23 1.72 4.75
N GLY A 52 12.70 0.94 5.69
CA GLY A 52 13.15 -0.43 5.94
C GLY A 52 14.53 -0.56 6.60
N LYS A 53 15.21 0.54 6.91
CA LYS A 53 16.50 0.58 7.62
C LYS A 53 16.51 1.65 8.71
N PHE A 54 17.45 1.60 9.65
CA PHE A 54 17.65 2.71 10.58
C PHE A 54 18.46 3.83 9.90
N PRO A 55 18.27 5.10 10.31
CA PRO A 55 19.11 6.17 9.82
C PRO A 55 20.54 6.02 10.38
N ASP A 56 21.56 6.29 9.55
CA ASP A 56 22.97 6.18 9.96
C ASP A 56 23.34 7.22 11.03
N LYS A 57 22.65 8.36 11.05
CA LYS A 57 22.73 9.40 12.07
C LYS A 57 21.33 9.86 12.43
N THR A 58 21.08 9.99 13.73
CA THR A 58 19.79 10.48 14.24
C THR A 58 19.97 11.91 14.72
N GLU A 59 19.32 12.84 14.02
CA GLU A 59 19.24 14.24 14.42
C GLU A 59 17.92 14.51 15.14
N ALA A 60 17.90 15.53 16.00
CA ALA A 60 16.67 15.96 16.66
C ALA A 60 15.65 16.45 15.62
N THR A 61 14.39 16.02 15.75
CA THR A 61 13.34 16.51 14.86
C THR A 61 13.07 17.98 15.12
N ILE A 62 13.23 18.80 14.08
CA ILE A 62 12.85 20.22 14.12
C ILE A 62 11.39 20.32 13.69
N GLY A 63 10.50 20.66 14.63
CA GLY A 63 9.06 20.75 14.35
C GLY A 63 8.42 19.39 14.14
N VAL A 64 7.93 19.12 12.93
CA VAL A 64 7.22 17.89 12.56
C VAL A 64 7.87 17.23 11.33
N ASP A 65 8.03 15.91 11.38
CA ASP A 65 8.46 15.09 10.23
C ASP A 65 7.22 14.40 9.63
N PHE A 66 7.06 14.48 8.30
CA PHE A 66 5.97 13.83 7.58
C PHE A 66 6.54 12.74 6.68
N ARG A 67 6.00 11.52 6.83
CA ARG A 67 6.35 10.38 5.98
C ARG A 67 5.08 9.66 5.55
N GLU A 68 5.14 9.11 4.35
CA GLU A 68 4.08 8.32 3.76
C GLU A 68 4.62 6.94 3.38
N LYS A 69 3.81 5.90 3.54
CA LYS A 69 4.15 4.56 3.07
C LYS A 69 2.90 3.84 2.59
N VAL A 70 2.90 3.46 1.32
CA VAL A 70 1.88 2.53 0.80
C VAL A 70 2.30 1.10 1.10
N ILE A 71 1.43 0.32 1.72
CA ILE A 71 1.62 -1.10 2.02
C ILE A 71 0.44 -1.91 1.51
N GLU A 72 0.68 -3.19 1.22
CA GLU A 72 -0.36 -4.14 0.84
C GLU A 72 -0.69 -5.00 2.07
N ILE A 73 -1.97 -4.98 2.48
CA ILE A 73 -2.49 -5.80 3.57
C ILE A 73 -3.76 -6.46 3.04
N ASP A 74 -3.84 -7.79 3.13
CA ASP A 74 -5.00 -8.59 2.70
C ASP A 74 -5.42 -8.31 1.24
N GLY A 75 -4.47 -8.04 0.35
CA GLY A 75 -4.70 -7.71 -1.06
C GLY A 75 -5.20 -6.27 -1.31
N GLU A 76 -5.32 -5.45 -0.26
CA GLU A 76 -5.70 -4.04 -0.36
C GLU A 76 -4.47 -3.14 -0.21
N LYS A 77 -4.32 -2.17 -1.13
CA LYS A 77 -3.29 -1.12 -1.03
C LYS A 77 -3.76 -0.04 -0.06
N ILE A 78 -3.01 0.14 1.01
CA ILE A 78 -3.28 1.09 2.09
C ILE A 78 -2.16 2.13 2.14
N LYS A 79 -2.53 3.40 2.30
CA LYS A 79 -1.62 4.56 2.38
C LYS A 79 -1.58 5.16 3.78
#